data_AF-A0A2P4YRK7-F1
#
_entry.id   AF-A0A2P4YRK7-F1
#
_cell.length_a   1.000
_cell.length_b   1.000
_cell.length_c   1.000
_cell.angle_alpha   90.00
_cell.angle_beta   90.00
_cell.angle_gamma   90.00
#
_symmetry.space_group_name_H-M   'P 1'
#
loop_
_entity.id
_entity.type
_entity.pdbx_description
1 polymer ?
#
loop_
_entity_poly.entity_id
_entity_poly.type
_entity_poly.pdbx_seq_one_letter_code
_entity_poly.pdbx_strand_id
1 'polypeptide(L)'
;MDHDERVLSEFVKKLPRGSQLQIASGYLNFPPFLSELLECCGAGLDVISAAPRANGFYDARGVKGALPMAYSLIEQDFFERTLGREFPTVLREFNRPGWTFHGKGMWWRPPPATVTNGHKVALGLPQVTVVGSSNFGQRSYGCDLESNLVMFTRNPELQRRLQDEYDALTRDAEVVTEQLWRRPDRMLHGLFSWKDGHWIRPVSKFIAAYL
;
A
#
# COMPACT_ATOMS: atom_id res chain seq x y z
N MET A 1 6.12 12.20 -18.26
CA MET A 1 5.01 12.03 -17.30
C MET A 1 3.93 11.26 -18.02
N ASP A 2 3.75 10.01 -17.63
CA ASP A 2 2.69 9.15 -18.16
C ASP A 2 1.31 9.72 -17.76
N HIS A 3 0.26 9.38 -18.50
CA HIS A 3 -1.11 9.84 -18.22
C HIS A 3 -1.54 9.45 -16.80
N ASP A 4 -1.26 8.21 -16.40
CA ASP A 4 -1.60 7.67 -15.08
C ASP A 4 -0.85 8.37 -13.96
N GLU A 5 0.45 8.64 -14.15
CA GLU A 5 1.27 9.42 -13.21
C GLU A 5 0.66 10.81 -12.99
N ARG A 6 0.26 11.49 -14.07
CA ARG A 6 -0.32 12.83 -13.98
C ARG A 6 -1.68 12.82 -13.29
N VAL A 7 -2.56 11.89 -13.65
CA VAL A 7 -3.91 11.78 -13.06
C VAL A 7 -3.82 11.45 -11.58
N LEU A 8 -3.01 10.46 -11.20
CA LEU A 8 -2.85 10.08 -9.80
C LEU A 8 -2.16 11.17 -8.99
N SER A 9 -1.16 11.84 -9.56
CA SER A 9 -0.51 12.99 -8.91
C SER A 9 -1.50 14.10 -8.59
N GLU A 10 -2.34 14.48 -9.56
CA GLU A 10 -3.36 15.50 -9.36
C GLU A 10 -4.43 15.07 -8.35
N PHE A 11 -4.79 13.78 -8.33
CA PHE A 11 -5.71 13.23 -7.34
C PHE A 11 -5.16 13.36 -5.92
N VAL A 12 -3.94 12.86 -5.67
CA VAL A 12 -3.32 12.86 -4.32
C VAL A 12 -3.06 14.29 -3.83
N LYS A 13 -2.60 15.19 -4.70
CA LYS A 13 -2.37 16.62 -4.36
C LYS A 13 -3.63 17.35 -3.94
N LYS A 14 -4.80 16.93 -4.45
CA LYS A 14 -6.10 17.59 -4.20
C LYS A 14 -6.91 16.93 -3.09
N LEU A 15 -6.36 15.92 -2.40
CA LEU A 15 -7.05 15.29 -1.28
C LEU A 15 -7.33 16.31 -0.18
N PRO A 16 -8.59 16.47 0.26
CA PRO A 16 -8.91 17.35 1.37
C PRO A 16 -8.16 16.95 2.64
N ARG A 17 -7.67 17.93 3.38
CA ARG A 17 -7.01 17.70 4.67
C ARG A 17 -7.98 17.04 5.66
N GLY A 18 -7.52 16.06 6.42
CA GLY A 18 -8.36 15.26 7.33
C GLY A 18 -9.23 14.21 6.66
N SER A 19 -9.10 14.03 5.35
CA SER A 19 -9.71 12.91 4.62
C SER A 19 -8.93 11.61 4.87
N GLN A 20 -9.42 10.48 4.33
CA GLN A 20 -8.71 9.21 4.39
C GLN A 20 -8.57 8.61 2.99
N LEU A 21 -7.37 8.11 2.68
CA LEU A 21 -7.08 7.33 1.49
C LEU A 21 -6.70 5.91 1.90
N GLN A 22 -7.48 4.96 1.42
CA GLN A 22 -7.26 3.53 1.62
C GLN A 22 -6.68 2.97 0.32
N ILE A 23 -5.64 2.14 0.39
CA ILE A 23 -4.91 1.63 -0.78
C ILE A 23 -4.68 0.13 -0.62
N ALA A 24 -5.05 -0.65 -1.63
CA ALA A 24 -4.66 -2.05 -1.74
C ALA A 24 -3.64 -2.20 -2.87
N SER A 25 -2.52 -2.86 -2.57
CA SER A 25 -1.48 -3.19 -3.56
C SER A 25 -0.97 -4.59 -3.31
N GLY A 26 -1.02 -5.47 -4.31
CA GLY A 26 -0.50 -6.83 -4.18
C GLY A 26 1.00 -6.87 -3.84
N TYR A 27 1.75 -5.88 -4.31
CA TYR A 27 3.19 -5.75 -4.11
C TYR A 27 3.52 -4.28 -3.85
N LEU A 28 3.76 -3.92 -2.58
CA LEU A 28 4.04 -2.54 -2.22
C LEU A 28 5.40 -2.11 -2.79
N ASN A 29 5.38 -1.32 -3.87
CA ASN A 29 6.57 -0.71 -4.47
C ASN A 29 6.23 0.63 -5.13
N PHE A 30 5.67 1.57 -4.36
CA PHE A 30 5.24 2.86 -4.91
C PHE A 30 6.40 3.57 -5.62
N PRO A 31 6.18 4.10 -6.83
CA PRO A 31 7.19 4.91 -7.52
C PRO A 31 7.51 6.16 -6.70
N PRO A 32 8.71 6.77 -6.86
CA PRO A 32 9.14 7.93 -6.07
C PRO A 32 8.10 9.06 -6.02
N PHE A 33 7.50 9.41 -7.17
CA PHE A 33 6.48 10.47 -7.23
C PHE A 33 5.28 10.19 -6.33
N LEU A 34 4.82 8.92 -6.25
CA LEU A 34 3.66 8.56 -5.46
C LEU A 34 4.03 8.45 -3.98
N SER A 35 5.20 7.86 -3.67
CA SER A 35 5.70 7.79 -2.29
C SER A 35 5.82 9.18 -1.68
N GLU A 36 6.48 10.12 -2.36
CA GLU A 36 6.67 11.50 -1.91
C GLU A 36 5.31 12.23 -1.71
N LEU A 37 4.37 12.03 -2.63
CA LEU A 37 3.04 12.63 -2.50
C LEU A 37 2.27 12.07 -1.31
N LEU A 38 2.31 10.74 -1.09
CA LEU A 38 1.65 10.09 0.04
C LEU A 38 2.27 10.50 1.37
N GLU A 39 3.61 10.63 1.43
CA GLU A 39 4.35 11.12 2.59
C GLU A 39 3.89 12.53 3.01
N CYS A 40 3.68 13.43 2.05
CA CYS A 40 3.31 14.83 2.34
C CYS A 40 1.79 15.11 2.37
N CYS A 41 0.93 14.19 1.93
CA CYS A 41 -0.50 14.48 1.81
C CYS A 41 -1.17 14.70 3.19
N GLY A 42 -2.21 15.54 3.21
CA GLY A 42 -3.02 15.82 4.41
C GLY A 42 -4.11 14.80 4.70
N ALA A 43 -4.05 13.60 4.11
CA ALA A 43 -4.99 12.51 4.33
C ALA A 43 -4.39 11.44 5.23
N GLY A 44 -5.22 10.83 6.09
CA GLY A 44 -4.85 9.58 6.77
C GLY A 44 -4.70 8.47 5.73
N LEU A 45 -3.69 7.62 5.89
CA LEU A 45 -3.43 6.51 4.98
C LEU A 45 -3.75 5.18 5.66
N ASP A 46 -4.41 4.28 4.94
CA ASP A 46 -4.55 2.87 5.31
C ASP A 46 -4.12 2.06 4.08
N VAL A 47 -3.00 1.34 4.17
CA VAL A 47 -2.40 0.63 3.03
C VAL A 47 -2.30 -0.83 3.36
N ILE A 48 -2.87 -1.69 2.51
CA ILE A 48 -2.74 -3.14 2.62
C ILE A 48 -1.88 -3.71 1.50
N SER A 49 -0.93 -4.56 1.90
CA SER A 49 -0.03 -5.29 1.03
C SER A 49 -0.04 -6.80 1.35
N ALA A 50 0.62 -7.61 0.51
CA ALA A 50 0.83 -9.03 0.81
C ALA A 50 1.93 -9.23 1.84
N ALA A 51 1.68 -9.98 2.92
CA ALA A 51 2.77 -10.54 3.72
C ALA A 51 3.69 -11.39 2.82
N PRO A 52 4.98 -11.59 3.16
CA PRO A 52 5.89 -12.43 2.37
C PRO A 52 5.34 -13.81 2.06
N ARG A 53 4.64 -14.45 3.00
CA ARG A 53 4.00 -15.77 2.82
C ARG A 53 2.79 -15.75 1.88
N ALA A 54 2.11 -14.61 1.79
CA ALA A 54 0.99 -14.39 0.87
C ALA A 54 1.45 -13.77 -0.46
N ASN A 55 2.76 -13.61 -0.65
CA ASN A 55 3.35 -13.13 -1.89
C ASN A 55 3.38 -14.27 -2.92
N GLY A 56 2.95 -14.01 -4.16
CA GLY A 56 2.93 -15.02 -5.22
C GLY A 56 4.29 -15.62 -5.58
N PHE A 57 5.40 -15.01 -5.13
CA PHE A 57 6.76 -15.49 -5.34
C PHE A 57 7.36 -16.21 -4.12
N TYR A 58 6.60 -16.46 -3.05
CA TYR A 58 7.15 -17.01 -1.79
C TYR A 58 7.92 -18.32 -1.98
N ASP A 59 7.36 -19.29 -2.72
CA ASP A 59 8.00 -20.58 -2.98
C ASP A 59 8.86 -20.60 -4.26
N ALA A 60 9.12 -19.44 -4.87
CA ALA A 60 9.88 -19.36 -6.11
C ALA A 60 11.36 -19.69 -5.87
N ARG A 61 11.90 -20.64 -6.64
CA ARG A 61 13.33 -21.02 -6.55
C ARG A 61 14.24 -19.93 -7.13
N GLY A 62 15.46 -19.83 -6.60
CA GLY A 62 16.50 -18.93 -7.09
C GLY A 62 16.28 -17.46 -6.68
N VAL A 63 16.76 -16.52 -7.51
CA VAL A 63 16.72 -15.07 -7.22
C VAL A 63 15.29 -14.54 -6.96
N LYS A 64 14.28 -15.20 -7.52
CA LYS A 64 12.86 -14.84 -7.31
C LYS A 64 12.40 -15.04 -5.85
N GLY A 65 13.04 -15.93 -5.09
CA GLY A 65 12.78 -16.11 -3.67
C GLY A 65 13.29 -14.94 -2.80
N ALA A 66 14.11 -14.04 -3.34
CA ALA A 66 14.54 -12.83 -2.64
C ALA A 66 13.55 -11.65 -2.80
N LEU A 67 12.57 -11.75 -3.71
CA LEU A 67 11.60 -10.70 -3.96
C LEU A 67 10.72 -10.35 -2.75
N PRO A 68 10.18 -11.32 -1.98
CA PRO A 68 9.40 -11.01 -0.78
C PRO A 68 10.19 -10.17 0.22
N MET A 69 11.51 -10.41 0.33
CA MET A 69 12.38 -9.64 1.20
C MET A 69 12.68 -8.24 0.68
N ALA A 70 12.83 -8.07 -0.63
CA ALA A 70 12.96 -6.75 -1.24
C ALA A 70 11.70 -5.90 -0.98
N TYR A 71 10.51 -6.48 -1.17
CA TYR A 71 9.24 -5.81 -0.84
C TYR A 71 9.12 -5.48 0.65
N SER A 72 9.56 -6.38 1.53
CA SER A 72 9.59 -6.09 2.98
C SER A 72 10.49 -4.91 3.32
N LEU A 73 11.59 -4.70 2.60
CA LEU A 73 12.46 -3.53 2.80
C LEU A 73 11.81 -2.24 2.28
N ILE A 74 11.16 -2.31 1.11
CA ILE A 74 10.44 -1.15 0.56
C ILE A 74 9.28 -0.74 1.48
N GLU A 75 8.57 -1.72 2.05
CA GLU A 75 7.51 -1.47 3.03
C GLU A 75 8.06 -0.87 4.33
N GLN A 76 9.18 -1.39 4.85
CA GLN A 76 9.85 -0.81 6.01
C GLN A 76 10.28 0.65 5.75
N ASP A 77 10.92 0.92 4.60
CA ASP A 77 11.35 2.27 4.23
C ASP A 77 10.15 3.23 4.10
N PHE A 78 9.01 2.77 3.60
CA PHE A 78 7.77 3.58 3.54
C PHE A 78 7.14 3.77 4.93
N PHE A 79 7.13 2.73 5.77
CA PHE A 79 6.69 2.83 7.15
C PHE A 79 7.48 3.91 7.89
N GLU A 80 8.80 3.84 7.85
CA GLU A 80 9.70 4.77 8.54
C GLU A 80 9.55 6.21 8.04
N ARG A 81 9.47 6.42 6.71
CA ARG A 81 9.28 7.76 6.13
C ARG A 81 7.93 8.39 6.46
N THR A 82 6.93 7.58 6.75
CA THR A 82 5.60 8.05 7.09
C THR A 82 5.35 8.17 8.59
N LEU A 83 6.34 7.82 9.43
CA LEU A 83 6.33 8.12 10.86
C LEU A 83 6.36 9.64 11.07
N GLY A 84 5.55 10.13 12.01
CA GLY A 84 5.50 11.55 12.35
C GLY A 84 4.73 12.43 11.35
N ARG A 85 4.11 11.85 10.32
CA ARG A 85 3.10 12.56 9.52
C ARG A 85 1.99 13.08 10.43
N GLU A 86 1.46 14.25 10.07
CA GLU A 86 0.35 14.86 10.81
C GLU A 86 -0.90 13.95 10.85
N PHE A 87 -1.20 13.30 9.72
CA PHE A 87 -2.27 12.32 9.62
C PHE A 87 -1.68 10.92 9.62
N PRO A 88 -2.26 9.98 10.38
CA PRO A 88 -1.64 8.69 10.62
C PRO A 88 -1.58 7.84 9.35
N THR A 89 -0.53 7.03 9.25
CA THR A 89 -0.40 5.94 8.29
C THR A 89 -0.59 4.62 9.00
N VAL A 90 -1.48 3.78 8.49
CA VAL A 90 -1.63 2.39 8.91
C VAL A 90 -1.19 1.51 7.75
N LEU A 91 -0.15 0.70 7.95
CA LEU A 91 0.21 -0.35 7.00
C LEU A 91 -0.33 -1.68 7.51
N ARG A 92 -0.77 -2.54 6.59
CA ARG A 92 -1.33 -3.85 6.88
C ARG A 92 -0.75 -4.89 5.94
N GLU A 93 -0.51 -6.07 6.47
CA GLU A 93 -0.10 -7.22 5.67
C GLU A 93 -1.17 -8.30 5.69
N PHE A 94 -1.72 -8.61 4.52
CA PHE A 94 -2.62 -9.76 4.36
C PHE A 94 -1.85 -11.05 4.59
N ASN A 95 -2.33 -11.88 5.52
CA ASN A 95 -1.64 -13.10 5.93
C ASN A 95 -2.61 -14.24 6.24
N ARG A 96 -3.30 -14.74 5.22
CA ARG A 96 -4.20 -15.90 5.32
C ARG A 96 -3.49 -17.19 4.85
N PRO A 97 -3.42 -18.25 5.68
CA PRO A 97 -2.81 -19.52 5.28
C PRO A 97 -3.42 -20.10 4.00
N GLY A 98 -2.55 -20.45 3.04
CA GLY A 98 -2.94 -21.04 1.75
C GLY A 98 -3.47 -20.06 0.71
N TRP A 99 -3.41 -18.75 0.97
CA TRP A 99 -3.85 -17.71 0.04
C TRP A 99 -2.70 -16.78 -0.35
N THR A 100 -2.75 -16.32 -1.60
CA THR A 100 -1.95 -15.18 -2.05
C THR A 100 -2.82 -13.92 -2.06
N PHE A 101 -2.19 -12.76 -1.87
CA PHE A 101 -2.87 -11.47 -1.96
C PHE A 101 -2.60 -10.80 -3.30
N HIS A 102 -3.66 -10.37 -3.97
CA HIS A 102 -3.58 -9.69 -5.27
C HIS A 102 -4.61 -8.55 -5.39
N GLY A 103 -5.06 -8.02 -4.25
CA GLY A 103 -6.00 -6.90 -4.19
C GLY A 103 -5.33 -5.62 -4.69
N LYS A 104 -6.06 -4.86 -5.50
CA LYS A 104 -5.58 -3.62 -6.13
C LYS A 104 -6.71 -2.60 -6.16
N GLY A 105 -6.46 -1.44 -5.57
CA GLY A 105 -7.40 -0.34 -5.65
C GLY A 105 -7.07 0.80 -4.70
N MET A 106 -7.83 1.89 -4.84
CA MET A 106 -7.79 3.00 -3.91
C MET A 106 -9.21 3.44 -3.55
N TRP A 107 -9.47 3.76 -2.30
CA TRP A 107 -10.75 4.27 -1.81
C TRP A 107 -10.50 5.55 -1.05
N TRP A 108 -11.05 6.66 -1.56
CA TRP A 108 -10.99 7.93 -0.87
C TRP A 108 -12.30 8.21 -0.13
N ARG A 109 -12.14 8.56 1.14
CA ARG A 109 -13.22 8.89 2.08
C ARG A 109 -13.10 10.37 2.45
N PRO A 110 -14.20 11.14 2.40
CA PRO A 110 -14.16 12.55 2.76
C PRO A 110 -13.80 12.72 4.24
N PRO A 111 -13.28 13.91 4.61
CA PRO A 111 -13.09 14.23 6.01
C PRO A 111 -14.42 14.10 6.75
N PRO A 112 -14.39 13.77 8.04
CA PRO A 112 -15.61 13.71 8.80
C PRO A 112 -16.35 15.05 8.77
N ALA A 113 -17.68 15.03 8.78
CA ALA A 113 -18.44 16.25 8.96
C ALA A 113 -18.13 16.82 10.36
N THR A 114 -17.90 18.14 10.44
CA THR A 114 -17.76 18.86 11.72
C THR A 114 -19.07 18.76 12.49
N VAL A 115 -19.23 17.74 13.33
CA VAL A 115 -20.38 17.64 14.24
C VAL A 115 -20.05 18.47 15.48
N THR A 116 -20.80 19.55 15.69
CA THR A 116 -20.66 20.50 16.80
C THR A 116 -21.04 19.96 18.18
N ASN A 117 -21.37 18.68 18.34
CA ASN A 117 -22.01 18.15 19.56
C ASN A 117 -21.40 16.83 20.07
N GLY A 118 -20.09 16.81 20.36
CA GLY A 118 -19.45 15.84 21.28
C GLY A 118 -19.52 14.35 20.92
N HIS A 119 -20.10 13.99 19.78
CA HIS A 119 -20.17 12.61 19.29
C HIS A 119 -18.99 12.32 18.37
N LYS A 120 -18.48 11.08 18.42
CA LYS A 120 -17.38 10.59 17.57
C LYS A 120 -17.64 11.00 16.11
N VAL A 121 -16.75 11.85 15.63
CA VAL A 121 -16.73 12.38 14.29
C VAL A 121 -16.25 11.24 13.37
N ALA A 122 -17.19 10.50 12.77
CA ALA A 122 -16.91 9.35 11.92
C ALA A 122 -16.51 9.81 10.50
N LEU A 123 -15.45 9.20 9.95
CA LEU A 123 -15.08 9.40 8.54
C LEU A 123 -16.24 9.02 7.64
N GLY A 124 -16.46 9.80 6.57
CA GLY A 124 -17.48 9.48 5.58
C GLY A 124 -17.18 8.16 4.86
N LEU A 125 -18.16 7.64 4.14
CA LEU A 125 -17.98 6.46 3.29
C LEU A 125 -17.21 6.82 2.01
N PRO A 126 -16.59 5.83 1.34
CA PRO A 126 -15.83 6.06 0.10
C PRO A 126 -16.67 6.76 -0.96
N GLN A 127 -16.17 7.87 -1.51
CA GLN A 127 -16.84 8.61 -2.59
C GLN A 127 -16.13 8.45 -3.92
N VAL A 128 -14.82 8.20 -3.89
CA VAL A 128 -14.02 7.91 -5.08
C VAL A 128 -13.35 6.55 -4.86
N THR A 129 -13.49 5.66 -5.84
CA THR A 129 -12.80 4.37 -5.85
C THR A 129 -12.07 4.20 -7.18
N VAL A 130 -10.81 3.77 -7.12
CA VAL A 130 -10.04 3.32 -8.28
C VAL A 130 -9.94 1.80 -8.21
N VAL A 131 -10.37 1.11 -9.26
CA VAL A 131 -10.23 -0.35 -9.40
C VAL A 131 -9.58 -0.64 -10.74
N GLY A 132 -8.59 -1.54 -10.78
CA GLY A 132 -7.92 -1.85 -12.03
C GLY A 132 -6.80 -2.87 -11.88
N SER A 133 -5.94 -2.92 -12.90
CA SER A 133 -4.83 -3.87 -12.98
C SER A 133 -3.56 -3.40 -12.26
N SER A 134 -3.47 -2.10 -11.95
CA SER A 134 -2.28 -1.46 -11.40
C SER A 134 -2.01 -1.88 -9.96
N ASN A 135 -0.76 -2.25 -9.67
CA ASN A 135 -0.29 -2.39 -8.29
C ASN A 135 0.08 -1.04 -7.67
N PHE A 136 -0.03 0.05 -8.44
CA PHE A 136 0.54 1.35 -8.14
C PHE A 136 2.06 1.27 -7.92
N GLY A 137 2.70 0.23 -8.45
CA GLY A 137 4.13 -0.04 -8.28
C GLY A 137 4.98 0.60 -9.39
N GLN A 138 6.30 0.66 -9.21
CA GLN A 138 7.22 1.24 -10.19
C GLN A 138 7.04 0.65 -11.60
N ARG A 139 6.86 -0.67 -11.74
CA ARG A 139 6.55 -1.30 -13.04
C ARG A 139 5.25 -0.85 -13.69
N SER A 140 4.20 -0.58 -12.92
CA SER A 140 2.89 -0.14 -13.42
C SER A 140 2.96 1.21 -14.15
N TYR A 141 4.02 2.00 -13.94
CA TYR A 141 4.22 3.30 -14.58
C TYR A 141 5.39 3.34 -15.57
N GLY A 142 6.29 2.36 -15.50
CA GLY A 142 7.52 2.34 -16.30
C GLY A 142 7.58 1.25 -17.36
N CYS A 143 6.76 0.20 -17.25
CA CYS A 143 6.95 -1.03 -18.03
C CYS A 143 5.65 -1.68 -18.50
N ASP A 144 4.61 -1.68 -17.67
CA ASP A 144 3.39 -2.45 -17.92
C ASP A 144 2.29 -1.54 -18.49
N LEU A 145 1.42 -2.08 -19.37
CA LEU A 145 0.22 -1.39 -19.83
C LEU A 145 -0.90 -1.67 -18.83
N GLU A 146 -1.38 -0.63 -18.16
CA GLU A 146 -2.39 -0.74 -17.11
C GLU A 146 -3.77 -0.26 -17.58
N SER A 147 -4.82 -0.76 -16.94
CA SER A 147 -6.19 -0.31 -17.13
C SER A 147 -6.87 -0.12 -15.78
N ASN A 148 -7.31 1.10 -15.51
CA ASN A 148 -7.94 1.50 -14.25
C ASN A 148 -9.27 2.21 -14.52
N LEU A 149 -10.28 1.90 -13.70
CA LEU A 149 -11.56 2.59 -13.63
C LEU A 149 -11.58 3.49 -12.40
N VAL A 150 -11.81 4.80 -12.61
CA VAL A 150 -12.08 5.75 -11.53
C VAL A 150 -13.59 5.95 -11.43
N MET A 151 -14.17 5.57 -10.30
CA MET A 151 -15.59 5.69 -10.02
C MET A 151 -15.84 6.75 -8.94
N PHE A 152 -16.75 7.68 -9.22
CA PHE A 152 -17.30 8.61 -8.23
C PHE A 152 -18.76 8.27 -7.95
N THR A 153 -19.15 8.25 -6.67
CA THR A 153 -20.53 7.98 -6.29
C THR A 153 -20.96 8.75 -5.05
N ARG A 154 -22.22 9.21 -5.07
CA ARG A 154 -22.95 9.73 -3.91
C ARG A 154 -24.07 8.78 -3.44
N ASN A 155 -24.22 7.62 -4.08
CA ASN A 155 -25.23 6.64 -3.71
C ASN A 155 -24.80 5.93 -2.41
N PRO A 156 -25.51 6.12 -1.28
CA PRO A 156 -25.06 5.61 0.02
C PRO A 156 -24.91 4.09 0.08
N GLU A 157 -25.71 3.36 -0.70
CA GLU A 157 -25.64 1.90 -0.77
C GLU A 157 -24.38 1.43 -1.48
N LEU A 158 -24.06 2.04 -2.62
CA LEU A 158 -22.81 1.74 -3.32
C LEU A 158 -21.59 2.12 -2.48
N GLN A 159 -21.63 3.25 -1.77
CA GLN A 159 -20.56 3.67 -0.87
C GLN A 159 -20.33 2.66 0.27
N ARG A 160 -21.40 2.12 0.87
CA ARG A 160 -21.30 1.06 1.88
C ARG A 160 -20.67 -0.20 1.31
N ARG A 161 -21.13 -0.66 0.15
CA ARG A 161 -20.60 -1.86 -0.50
C ARG A 161 -19.11 -1.73 -0.87
N LEU A 162 -18.67 -0.54 -1.27
CA LEU A 162 -17.25 -0.25 -1.54
C LEU A 162 -16.43 -0.24 -0.24
N GLN A 163 -17.02 0.21 0.87
CA GLN A 163 -16.37 0.08 2.18
C GLN A 163 -16.28 -1.38 2.61
N ASP A 164 -17.36 -2.16 2.46
CA ASP A 164 -17.40 -3.58 2.80
C ASP A 164 -16.35 -4.38 2.02
N GLU A 165 -16.08 -3.99 0.76
CA GLU A 165 -15.01 -4.57 -0.06
C GLU A 165 -13.63 -4.34 0.56
N TYR A 166 -13.31 -3.09 0.95
CA TYR A 166 -12.03 -2.79 1.61
C TYR A 166 -11.91 -3.48 2.98
N ASP A 167 -13.00 -3.50 3.74
CA ASP A 167 -13.05 -4.17 5.04
C ASP A 167 -12.88 -5.70 4.89
N ALA A 168 -13.38 -6.28 3.79
CA ALA A 168 -13.14 -7.68 3.45
C ALA A 168 -11.67 -7.94 3.07
N LEU A 169 -11.02 -7.06 2.32
CA LEU A 169 -9.59 -7.17 1.97
C LEU A 169 -8.71 -7.14 3.23
N THR A 170 -9.07 -6.32 4.22
CA THR A 170 -8.28 -6.11 5.44
C THR A 170 -8.62 -7.07 6.58
N ARG A 171 -9.65 -7.92 6.43
CA ARG A 171 -10.13 -8.85 7.47
C ARG A 171 -9.05 -9.78 8.00
N ASP A 172 -8.27 -10.39 7.09
CA ASP A 172 -7.22 -11.36 7.41
C ASP A 172 -5.83 -10.70 7.39
N ALA A 173 -5.77 -9.39 7.65
CA ALA A 173 -4.54 -8.62 7.65
C ALA A 173 -4.09 -8.26 9.07
N GLU A 174 -2.78 -8.31 9.30
CA GLU A 174 -2.16 -7.81 10.52
C GLU A 174 -1.67 -6.37 10.33
N VAL A 175 -1.78 -5.54 11.37
CA VAL A 175 -1.21 -4.19 11.34
C VAL A 175 0.30 -4.28 11.49
N VAL A 176 1.02 -3.63 10.59
CA VAL A 176 2.47 -3.53 10.62
C VAL A 176 2.90 -2.65 11.78
N THR A 177 3.85 -3.13 12.56
CA THR A 177 4.47 -2.41 13.68
C THR A 177 5.97 -2.59 13.62
N GLU A 178 6.73 -1.80 14.39
CA GLU A 178 8.20 -1.95 14.47
C GLU A 178 8.65 -3.37 14.86
N GLN A 179 7.80 -4.14 15.56
CA GLN A 179 8.10 -5.51 15.96
C GLN A 179 8.09 -6.47 14.77
N LEU A 180 7.33 -6.16 13.71
CA LEU A 180 7.20 -7.00 12.53
C LEU A 180 8.55 -7.21 11.84
N TRP A 181 9.36 -6.14 11.75
CA TRP A 181 10.71 -6.16 11.15
C TRP A 181 11.71 -7.04 11.90
N ARG A 182 11.45 -7.33 13.19
CA ARG A 182 12.32 -8.12 14.06
C ARG A 182 11.97 -9.60 14.08
N ARG A 183 10.92 -10.02 13.36
CA ARG A 183 10.51 -11.42 13.35
C ARG A 183 11.57 -12.30 12.68
N PRO A 184 11.83 -13.52 13.17
CA PRO A 184 12.84 -14.40 12.60
C PRO A 184 12.64 -14.70 11.11
N ASP A 185 11.39 -14.76 10.63
CA ASP A 185 11.07 -15.00 9.23
C ASP A 185 11.31 -13.77 8.32
N ARG A 186 11.55 -12.59 8.89
CA ARG A 186 12.04 -11.38 8.20
C ARG A 186 13.56 -11.24 8.28
N MET A 187 14.20 -12.05 9.12
CA MET A 187 15.65 -12.07 9.23
C MET A 187 16.19 -13.07 8.21
N LEU A 188 17.05 -12.59 7.32
CA LEU A 188 17.73 -13.49 6.41
C LEU A 188 18.75 -14.32 7.19
N HIS A 189 18.75 -15.63 6.97
CA HIS A 189 19.69 -16.60 7.53
C HIS A 189 20.54 -17.23 6.39
N GLY A 190 21.79 -17.60 6.67
CA GLY A 190 22.67 -18.30 5.70
C GLY A 190 23.29 -17.40 4.63
N LEU A 191 23.36 -17.83 3.36
CA LEU A 191 23.96 -17.06 2.24
C LEU A 191 23.30 -15.70 1.95
N PHE A 192 22.14 -15.44 2.54
CA PHE A 192 21.44 -14.16 2.48
C PHE A 192 21.48 -13.40 3.82
N SER A 193 22.21 -13.89 4.82
CA SER A 193 22.43 -13.27 6.13
C SER A 193 22.82 -11.80 6.05
N TRP A 194 22.21 -10.95 6.87
CA TRP A 194 22.57 -9.53 7.01
C TRP A 194 24.04 -9.32 7.43
N LYS A 195 24.66 -10.30 8.10
CA LYS A 195 26.07 -10.25 8.51
C LYS A 195 27.05 -10.51 7.35
N ASP A 196 26.59 -11.19 6.30
CA ASP A 196 27.39 -11.58 5.12
C ASP A 196 26.91 -10.88 3.83
N GLY A 197 25.82 -10.11 3.93
CA GLY A 197 25.00 -9.61 2.83
C GLY A 197 24.98 -8.10 2.65
N HIS A 198 26.13 -7.42 2.79
CA HIS A 198 26.25 -5.97 2.49
C HIS A 198 25.77 -5.61 1.06
N TRP A 199 25.65 -6.59 0.18
CA TRP A 199 25.14 -6.45 -1.19
C TRP A 199 23.60 -6.42 -1.29
N ILE A 200 22.85 -6.83 -0.26
CA ILE A 200 21.40 -7.03 -0.35
C ILE A 200 20.64 -5.71 -0.43
N ARG A 201 21.06 -4.68 0.32
CA ARG A 201 20.49 -3.32 0.19
C ARG A 201 20.74 -2.68 -1.18
N PRO A 202 21.97 -2.70 -1.74
CA PRO A 202 22.16 -2.19 -3.09
C PRO A 202 21.43 -3.05 -4.14
N VAL A 203 21.43 -4.38 -4.02
CA VAL A 203 20.69 -5.26 -4.96
C VAL A 203 19.18 -5.08 -4.83
N SER A 204 18.62 -4.90 -3.63
CA SER A 204 17.20 -4.60 -3.46
C SER A 204 16.85 -3.24 -4.06
N LYS A 205 17.72 -2.23 -3.94
CA LYS A 205 17.54 -0.94 -4.64
C LYS A 205 17.61 -1.08 -6.16
N PHE A 206 18.52 -1.89 -6.68
CA PHE A 206 18.59 -2.18 -8.11
C PHE A 206 17.35 -2.94 -8.58
N ILE A 207 16.92 -3.99 -7.87
CA ILE A 207 15.75 -4.79 -8.21
C ILE A 207 14.45 -3.99 -8.06
N ALA A 208 14.33 -3.12 -7.05
CA ALA A 208 13.17 -2.25 -6.84
C ALA A 208 12.87 -1.35 -8.05
N ALA A 209 13.90 -0.93 -8.79
CA ALA A 209 13.73 -0.17 -10.02
C ALA A 209 13.12 -0.99 -11.18
N TYR A 210 13.12 -2.33 -11.07
CA TYR A 210 12.59 -3.28 -12.06
C TYR A 210 11.40 -4.12 -11.54
N LEU A 211 10.95 -3.88 -10.29
CA LEU A 211 9.78 -4.50 -9.64
C LEU A 211 8.54 -3.61 -9.68
#